data_AF-A0AAN0P9U9-F1
#
_entry.id   AF-A0AAN0P9U9-F1
#
_cell.length_a   1.000
_cell.length_b   1.000
_cell.length_c   1.000
_cell.angle_alpha   90.00
_cell.angle_beta   90.00
_cell.angle_gamma   90.00
#
_symmetry.space_group_name_H-M   'P 1'
#
loop_
_entity.id
_entity.type
_entity.pdbx_description
1 polymer ?
#
loop_
_entity_poly.entity_id
_entity_poly.type
_entity_poly.pdbx_seq_one_letter_code
_entity_poly.pdbx_strand_id
1 'polypeptide(L)'
;MGINNKLICAVVFAVLTGCQQQEANENASAVKLPVYQSNGISASARLKGILQLKQECLYVNDILIIFPEHTAQWDAEKEALSYKGKQIRLGSELDITGGSGDFERDNLRIKHLSPMCDHQKIWFAG
;
A
#
# COMPACT_ATOMS: atom_id res chain seq x y z
N MET A 1 -30.07 69.90 -9.11
CA MET A 1 -28.67 69.46 -9.29
C MET A 1 -28.53 68.16 -8.51
N GLY A 2 -28.04 67.03 -9.01
CA GLY A 2 -27.29 66.72 -10.22
C GLY A 2 -26.61 65.38 -9.91
N ILE A 3 -26.89 64.39 -10.76
CA ILE A 3 -26.24 63.09 -11.03
C ILE A 3 -24.87 62.83 -10.37
N ASN A 4 -24.63 61.55 -10.03
CA ASN A 4 -23.36 60.77 -10.08
C ASN A 4 -22.93 60.18 -8.73
N ASN A 5 -22.38 58.98 -8.59
CA ASN A 5 -22.08 57.87 -9.50
C ASN A 5 -21.46 56.77 -8.61
N LYS A 6 -21.85 55.51 -8.85
CA LYS A 6 -21.11 54.25 -8.61
C LYS A 6 -20.21 54.12 -7.38
N LEU A 7 -20.52 53.14 -6.53
CA LEU A 7 -19.56 52.06 -6.27
C LEU A 7 -20.29 50.81 -5.75
N ILE A 8 -20.37 49.84 -6.66
CA ILE A 8 -20.75 48.46 -6.40
C ILE A 8 -19.54 47.82 -5.72
N CYS A 9 -19.64 47.50 -4.44
CA CYS A 9 -18.74 46.54 -3.81
C CYS A 9 -19.48 45.21 -3.71
N ALA A 10 -19.39 44.44 -4.79
CA ALA A 10 -19.81 43.04 -4.83
C ALA A 10 -18.94 42.27 -3.83
N VAL A 11 -19.50 41.89 -2.69
CA VAL A 11 -18.89 40.89 -1.80
C VAL A 11 -19.04 39.54 -2.50
N VAL A 12 -17.96 39.10 -3.13
CA VAL A 12 -17.83 37.75 -3.67
C VAL A 12 -17.90 36.80 -2.48
N PHE A 13 -19.02 36.09 -2.35
CA PHE A 13 -19.07 34.85 -1.58
C PHE A 13 -18.16 33.85 -2.30
N ALA A 14 -16.90 33.80 -1.89
CA ALA A 14 -16.03 32.69 -2.19
C ALA A 14 -16.65 31.46 -1.50
N VAL A 15 -17.46 30.72 -2.26
CA VAL A 15 -17.79 29.35 -1.93
C VAL A 15 -16.47 28.59 -1.98
N LEU A 16 -15.82 28.50 -0.82
CA LEU A 16 -14.86 27.44 -0.57
C LEU A 16 -15.68 26.16 -0.60
N THR A 17 -15.93 25.63 -1.80
CA THR A 17 -16.02 24.19 -1.98
C THR A 17 -14.65 23.67 -1.55
N GLY A 18 -14.49 23.48 -0.24
CA GLY A 18 -13.52 22.53 0.24
C GLY A 18 -13.88 21.25 -0.48
N CYS A 19 -13.06 20.87 -1.45
CA CYS A 19 -12.88 19.45 -1.72
C CYS A 19 -12.34 18.91 -0.40
N GLN A 20 -13.26 18.53 0.51
CA GLN A 20 -12.95 17.59 1.55
C GLN A 20 -12.48 16.36 0.81
N GLN A 21 -11.16 16.24 0.73
CA GLN A 21 -10.53 15.08 0.16
C GLN A 21 -11.00 13.93 1.03
N GLN A 22 -11.90 13.18 0.42
CA GLN A 22 -12.67 12.08 0.94
C GLN A 22 -11.89 11.34 2.02
N GLU A 23 -12.42 11.40 3.23
CA GLU A 23 -12.02 10.58 4.36
C GLU A 23 -11.98 9.14 3.84
N ALA A 24 -10.77 8.62 3.63
CA ALA A 24 -10.56 7.24 3.28
C ALA A 24 -10.93 6.42 4.51
N ASN A 25 -12.22 6.09 4.61
CA ASN A 25 -12.82 5.00 5.36
C ASN A 25 -11.85 4.31 6.33
N GLU A 26 -11.62 4.94 7.49
CA GLU A 26 -10.79 4.40 8.57
C GLU A 26 -11.56 3.31 9.34
N ASN A 27 -12.14 2.28 8.68
CA ASN A 27 -12.69 1.15 9.45
C ASN A 27 -13.03 -0.14 8.68
N ALA A 28 -12.11 -0.66 7.87
CA ALA A 28 -12.18 -2.08 7.48
C ALA A 28 -10.78 -2.62 7.13
N SER A 29 -10.21 -3.47 8.00
CA SER A 29 -9.18 -4.46 7.62
C SER A 29 -8.07 -3.95 6.67
N ALA A 30 -7.40 -2.87 7.06
CA ALA A 30 -6.49 -2.14 6.18
C ALA A 30 -5.13 -2.83 6.07
N VAL A 31 -5.05 -3.94 5.33
CA VAL A 31 -3.78 -4.59 5.01
C VAL A 31 -2.78 -3.56 4.50
N LYS A 32 -1.63 -3.44 5.18
CA LYS A 32 -0.51 -2.59 4.79
C LYS A 32 0.44 -3.43 3.96
N LEU A 33 0.56 -3.07 2.68
CA LEU A 33 1.52 -3.68 1.77
C LEU A 33 2.82 -2.87 1.83
N PRO A 34 3.85 -3.35 2.55
CA PRO A 34 5.15 -2.73 2.45
C PRO A 34 5.71 -2.91 1.04
N VAL A 35 6.32 -1.85 0.51
CA VAL A 35 6.85 -1.84 -0.84
C VAL A 35 8.31 -1.42 -0.89
N TYR A 36 9.03 -1.84 -1.92
CA TYR A 36 10.40 -1.39 -2.16
C TYR A 36 10.61 -0.97 -3.61
N GLN A 37 11.55 -0.05 -3.83
CA GLN A 37 11.98 0.32 -5.18
C GLN A 37 12.93 -0.76 -5.71
N SER A 38 12.46 -1.54 -6.69
CA SER A 38 13.29 -2.55 -7.34
C SER A 38 14.35 -1.87 -8.22
N ASN A 39 15.57 -2.40 -8.18
CA ASN A 39 16.67 -2.03 -9.08
C ASN A 39 16.69 -2.87 -10.37
N GLY A 40 15.63 -3.66 -10.62
CA GLY A 40 15.53 -4.55 -11.80
C GLY A 40 16.32 -5.85 -11.69
N ILE A 41 17.08 -6.07 -10.61
CA ILE A 41 17.76 -7.34 -10.36
C ILE A 41 16.75 -8.31 -9.76
N SER A 42 16.41 -9.34 -10.53
CA SER A 42 15.49 -10.38 -10.11
C SER A 42 16.27 -11.49 -9.40
N ALA A 43 15.86 -11.81 -8.18
CA ALA A 43 16.37 -12.99 -7.49
C ALA A 43 15.59 -14.23 -7.94
N SER A 44 16.28 -15.35 -8.13
CA SER A 44 15.70 -16.58 -8.70
C SER A 44 15.19 -17.57 -7.64
N ALA A 45 15.31 -17.23 -6.35
CA ALA A 45 14.80 -18.07 -5.29
C ALA A 45 13.27 -18.00 -5.23
N ARG A 46 12.64 -19.01 -4.64
CA ARG A 46 11.19 -19.11 -4.52
C ARG A 46 10.76 -19.23 -3.07
N LEU A 47 9.74 -18.48 -2.71
CA LEU A 47 8.99 -18.64 -1.47
C LEU A 47 7.63 -19.22 -1.80
N LYS A 48 7.36 -20.40 -1.24
CA LYS A 48 6.13 -21.15 -1.45
C LYS A 48 5.47 -21.51 -0.12
N GLY A 49 4.18 -21.23 0.02
CA GLY A 49 3.41 -21.59 1.20
C GLY A 49 2.07 -20.86 1.27
N ILE A 50 1.36 -21.02 2.38
CA ILE A 50 0.03 -20.45 2.56
C ILE A 50 0.13 -18.95 2.83
N LEU A 51 -0.61 -18.14 2.07
CA LEU A 51 -0.76 -16.71 2.30
C LEU A 51 -1.57 -16.47 3.57
N GLN A 52 -0.96 -15.79 4.53
CA GLN A 52 -1.54 -15.49 5.82
C GLN A 52 -1.59 -13.99 6.04
N LEU A 53 -2.67 -13.52 6.67
CA LEU A 53 -2.77 -12.18 7.22
C LEU A 53 -2.57 -12.27 8.73
N LYS A 54 -1.59 -11.53 9.27
CA LYS A 54 -1.39 -11.37 10.71
C LYS A 54 -1.38 -9.88 11.02
N GLN A 55 -2.27 -9.47 11.92
CA GLN A 55 -2.60 -8.05 12.14
C GLN A 55 -2.97 -7.38 10.80
N GLU A 56 -2.06 -6.60 10.22
CA GLU A 56 -2.27 -5.90 8.95
C GLU A 56 -1.23 -6.27 7.88
N CYS A 57 -0.41 -7.31 8.07
CA CYS A 57 0.68 -7.64 7.16
C CYS A 57 0.55 -9.05 6.57
N LEU A 58 1.01 -9.21 5.33
CA LEU A 58 0.95 -10.47 4.60
C LEU A 58 2.23 -11.29 4.78
N TYR A 59 2.05 -12.56 5.11
CA TYR A 59 3.12 -13.51 5.37
C TYR A 59 2.94 -14.80 4.57
N VAL A 60 4.06 -15.48 4.33
CA VAL A 60 4.11 -16.90 3.96
C VAL A 60 5.13 -17.58 4.86
N ASN A 61 4.73 -18.64 5.56
CA ASN A 61 5.60 -19.38 6.49
C ASN A 61 6.31 -18.48 7.52
N ASP A 62 5.57 -17.53 8.10
CA ASP A 62 6.08 -16.52 9.05
C ASP A 62 7.13 -15.56 8.45
N ILE A 63 7.23 -15.48 7.13
CA ILE A 63 8.12 -14.55 6.42
C ILE A 63 7.27 -13.41 5.86
N LEU A 64 7.59 -12.17 6.25
CA LEU A 64 6.92 -10.96 5.78
C LEU A 64 7.25 -10.72 4.30
N ILE A 65 6.22 -10.49 3.48
CA ILE A 65 6.41 -10.24 2.06
C ILE A 65 6.46 -8.73 1.79
N ILE A 66 7.53 -8.29 1.13
CA ILE A 66 7.71 -6.93 0.64
C ILE A 66 7.59 -6.95 -0.88
N PHE A 67 6.70 -6.13 -1.45
CA PHE A 67 6.43 -6.14 -2.88
C PHE A 67 7.18 -5.03 -3.61
N PRO A 68 7.57 -5.20 -4.88
CA PRO A 68 8.02 -4.08 -5.68
C PRO A 68 6.91 -3.04 -5.82
N GLU A 69 7.27 -1.76 -5.80
CA GLU A 69 6.31 -0.68 -5.98
C GLU A 69 5.39 -0.91 -7.19
N HIS A 70 4.10 -0.64 -7.00
CA HIS A 70 3.03 -0.75 -8.02
C HIS A 70 2.78 -2.15 -8.60
N THR A 71 3.37 -3.22 -8.03
CA THR A 71 3.16 -4.59 -8.54
C THR A 71 2.10 -5.41 -7.79
N ALA A 72 1.74 -4.97 -6.58
CA ALA A 72 0.79 -5.64 -5.70
C ALA A 72 -0.29 -4.69 -5.20
N GLN A 73 -1.51 -5.20 -5.04
CA GLN A 73 -2.64 -4.47 -4.48
C GLN A 73 -3.48 -5.40 -3.60
N TRP A 74 -4.07 -4.87 -2.54
CA TRP A 74 -4.99 -5.60 -1.68
C TRP A 74 -6.44 -5.26 -2.05
N ASP A 75 -7.25 -6.29 -2.28
CA ASP A 75 -8.70 -6.20 -2.45
C ASP A 75 -9.37 -6.61 -1.13
N ALA A 76 -9.81 -5.63 -0.36
CA ALA A 76 -10.43 -5.86 0.94
C ALA A 76 -11.81 -6.52 0.83
N GLU A 77 -12.54 -6.32 -0.26
CA GLU A 77 -13.85 -6.93 -0.47
C GLU A 77 -13.72 -8.42 -0.75
N LYS A 78 -12.67 -8.82 -1.48
CA LYS A 78 -12.42 -10.22 -1.84
C LYS A 78 -11.46 -10.95 -0.89
N GLU A 79 -10.89 -10.23 0.06
CA GLU A 79 -9.80 -10.67 0.93
C GLU A 79 -8.68 -11.34 0.13
N ALA A 80 -8.24 -10.63 -0.93
CA ALA A 80 -7.33 -11.16 -1.93
C ALA A 80 -6.19 -10.20 -2.26
N LEU A 81 -5.00 -10.76 -2.41
CA LEU A 81 -3.83 -10.11 -2.98
C LEU A 81 -3.88 -10.20 -4.51
N SER A 82 -3.88 -9.05 -5.18
CA SER A 82 -3.59 -8.96 -6.60
C SER A 82 -2.09 -8.81 -6.80
N TYR A 83 -1.44 -9.78 -7.47
CA TYR A 83 -0.01 -9.72 -7.78
C TYR A 83 0.29 -10.41 -9.11
N LYS A 84 1.07 -9.76 -9.99
CA LYS A 84 1.43 -10.26 -11.34
C LYS A 84 0.22 -10.77 -12.14
N GLY A 85 -0.91 -10.05 -12.07
CA GLY A 85 -2.15 -10.38 -12.80
C GLY A 85 -2.96 -11.54 -12.21
N LYS A 86 -2.59 -12.06 -11.04
CA LYS A 86 -3.32 -13.12 -10.33
C LYS A 86 -3.97 -12.56 -9.08
N GLN A 87 -5.12 -13.12 -8.71
CA GLN A 87 -5.79 -12.89 -7.43
C GLN A 87 -5.54 -14.08 -6.51
N ILE A 88 -4.93 -13.84 -5.35
CA ILE A 88 -4.56 -14.87 -4.37
C ILE A 88 -5.28 -14.56 -3.06
N ARG A 89 -6.19 -15.44 -2.65
CA ARG A 89 -6.96 -15.28 -1.40
C ARG A 89 -6.13 -15.68 -0.19
N LEU A 90 -6.48 -15.16 0.98
CA LEU A 90 -5.96 -15.71 2.24
C LEU A 90 -6.24 -17.22 2.34
N GLY A 91 -5.31 -17.96 2.95
CA GLY A 91 -5.39 -19.41 3.04
C GLY A 91 -5.04 -20.16 1.75
N SER A 92 -4.83 -19.45 0.63
CA SER A 92 -4.37 -20.07 -0.63
C SER A 92 -2.84 -20.17 -0.67
N GLU A 93 -2.35 -21.10 -1.46
CA GLU A 93 -0.92 -21.21 -1.73
C GLU A 93 -0.44 -20.03 -2.59
N LEU A 94 0.61 -19.37 -2.12
CA LEU A 94 1.37 -18.37 -2.85
C LEU A 94 2.74 -18.97 -3.22
N ASP A 95 3.11 -18.89 -4.50
CA ASP A 95 4.43 -19.25 -5.02
C ASP A 95 4.99 -18.01 -5.73
N ILE A 96 5.96 -17.35 -5.09
CA ILE A 96 6.56 -16.10 -5.57
C ILE A 96 8.06 -16.22 -5.69
N THR A 97 8.59 -15.67 -6.77
CA THR A 97 10.04 -15.45 -6.94
C THR A 97 10.50 -14.27 -6.09
N GLY A 98 11.77 -14.26 -5.72
CA GLY A 98 12.37 -13.18 -4.98
C GLY A 98 13.62 -13.60 -4.23
N GLY A 99 13.93 -12.84 -3.18
CA GLY A 99 15.08 -13.10 -2.32
C GLY A 99 14.79 -12.74 -0.87
N SER A 100 15.44 -13.46 0.05
CA SER A 100 15.48 -13.09 1.46
C SER A 100 16.23 -11.77 1.64
N GLY A 101 15.69 -10.89 2.46
CA GLY A 101 16.34 -9.64 2.84
C GLY A 101 16.87 -9.66 4.27
N ASP A 102 17.75 -8.72 4.57
CA ASP A 102 18.18 -8.41 5.94
C ASP A 102 17.58 -7.06 6.31
N PHE A 103 16.61 -7.07 7.23
CA PHE A 103 15.87 -5.87 7.56
C PHE A 103 16.77 -4.72 8.04
N GLU A 104 17.79 -5.00 8.86
CA GLU A 104 18.69 -3.97 9.40
C GLU A 104 19.45 -3.25 8.27
N ARG A 105 19.74 -3.97 7.19
CA ARG A 105 20.42 -3.42 6.01
C ARG A 105 19.47 -2.77 5.02
N ASP A 106 18.28 -3.32 4.87
CA ASP A 106 17.39 -3.02 3.74
C ASP A 106 16.22 -2.10 4.11
N ASN A 107 16.00 -1.80 5.39
CA ASN A 107 14.84 -1.01 5.86
C ASN A 107 14.68 0.36 5.20
N LEU A 108 15.79 1.04 4.86
CA LEU A 108 15.79 2.35 4.22
C LEU A 108 15.13 2.35 2.83
N ARG A 109 14.98 1.16 2.22
CA ARG A 109 14.37 0.97 0.90
C ARG A 109 12.90 0.56 0.99
N ILE A 110 12.40 0.26 2.19
CA ILE A 110 11.03 -0.21 2.42
C ILE A 110 10.14 0.98 2.80
N LYS A 111 9.04 1.15 2.08
CA LYS A 111 8.00 2.15 2.36
C LYS A 111 6.73 1.47 2.87
N HIS A 112 5.94 2.21 3.64
CA HIS A 112 4.64 1.78 4.19
C HIS A 112 4.69 0.53 5.08
N LEU A 113 5.86 0.20 5.62
CA LEU A 113 5.96 -0.86 6.60
C LEU A 113 5.24 -0.43 7.89
N SER A 114 4.28 -1.24 8.30
CA SER A 114 3.62 -1.03 9.58
C SER A 114 4.56 -1.41 10.74
N PRO A 115 4.57 -0.64 11.85
CA PRO A 115 5.26 -1.04 13.07
C PRO A 115 4.68 -2.31 13.72
N MET A 116 3.51 -2.76 13.28
CA MET A 116 2.89 -4.00 13.76
C MET A 116 3.44 -5.24 13.05
N CYS A 117 4.14 -5.11 11.91
CA CYS A 117 4.67 -6.27 11.20
C CYS A 117 5.89 -6.85 11.92
N ASP A 118 5.91 -8.16 12.13
CA ASP A 118 7.16 -8.87 12.43
C ASP A 118 8.05 -8.88 11.19
N HIS A 119 9.25 -8.37 11.35
CA HIS A 119 10.20 -8.07 10.29
C HIS A 119 11.54 -8.80 10.52
N GLN A 120 11.57 -9.79 11.42
CA GLN A 120 12.74 -10.66 11.62
C GLN A 120 13.13 -11.44 10.35
N LYS A 121 12.14 -11.81 9.54
CA LYS A 121 12.33 -12.51 8.26
C LYS A 121 11.53 -11.81 7.19
N ILE A 122 12.22 -11.29 6.19
CA ILE A 122 11.58 -10.59 5.07
C ILE A 122 11.91 -11.27 3.74
N TRP A 123 10.96 -11.20 2.83
CA TRP A 123 11.10 -11.66 1.46
C TRP A 123 10.77 -10.52 0.50
N PHE A 124 11.75 -10.12 -0.29
CA PHE A 124 11.54 -9.18 -1.39
C PHE A 124 11.03 -9.95 -2.61
N ALA A 125 9.74 -9.82 -2.90
CA ALA A 125 9.14 -10.43 -4.08
C ALA A 125 9.72 -9.80 -5.35
N GLY A 126 10.06 -10.59 -6.37
CA GLY A 126 10.74 -10.10 -7.57
C GLY A 126 10.78 -11.16 -8.66
#